data_AF-A0A8X7TPF4-F1
#
_entry.id   AF-A0A8X7TPF4-F1
#
_cell.length_a   1.000
_cell.length_b   1.000
_cell.length_c   1.000
_cell.angle_alpha   90.00
_cell.angle_beta   90.00
_cell.angle_gamma   90.00
#
_symmetry.space_group_name_H-M   'P 1'
#
loop_
_entity.id
_entity.type
_entity.pdbx_description
1 polymer ?
#
loop_
_entity_poly.entity_id
_entity_poly.type
_entity_poly.pdbx_seq_one_letter_code
_entity_poly.pdbx_strand_id
1 'polypeptide(L)' 'MNEFWSDTDTAIMNAYRYAVILQQSLKLDKGGSTAVTGILIHGQKLVVANVGDSRAVMSKNGVAHQLSVDHEPSKERR' A
#
# COMPACT_ATOMS: atom_id res chain seq x y z
N MET A 1 6.57 8.41 -16.77
CA MET A 1 7.50 8.97 -15.76
C MET A 1 7.00 10.31 -15.20
N ASN A 2 6.40 11.20 -16.01
CA ASN A 2 5.85 12.48 -15.51
C ASN A 2 4.64 12.36 -14.58
N GLU A 3 3.80 11.33 -14.77
CA GLU A 3 2.58 11.13 -13.99
C GLU A 3 2.84 11.01 -12.47
N PHE A 4 3.93 10.35 -12.06
CA PHE A 4 4.24 10.18 -10.64
C PHE A 4 4.47 11.52 -9.91
N TRP A 5 5.05 12.50 -10.61
CA TRP A 5 5.35 13.79 -10.01
C TRP A 5 4.17 14.78 -10.09
N SER A 6 3.30 14.63 -11.09
CA SER A 6 2.11 15.48 -11.24
C SER A 6 0.91 14.99 -10.43
N ASP A 7 0.74 13.67 -10.31
CA ASP A 7 -0.34 13.01 -9.59
C ASP A 7 0.16 11.70 -8.98
N THR A 8 0.86 11.84 -7.87
CA THR A 8 1.51 10.73 -7.16
C THR A 8 0.51 9.67 -6.71
N ASP A 9 -0.67 10.08 -6.25
CA ASP A 9 -1.67 9.17 -5.69
C ASP A 9 -2.25 8.29 -6.81
N THR A 10 -2.62 8.88 -7.95
CA THR A 10 -3.07 8.13 -9.13
C THR A 10 -1.98 7.22 -9.67
N ALA A 11 -0.73 7.70 -9.74
CA ALA A 11 0.38 6.89 -10.21
C ALA A 11 0.61 5.64 -9.33
N ILE A 12 0.55 5.80 -8.00
CA ILE A 12 0.68 4.69 -7.05
C ILE A 12 -0.51 3.72 -7.18
N MET A 13 -1.73 4.23 -7.25
CA MET A 13 -2.92 3.40 -7.44
C MET A 13 -2.86 2.59 -8.74
N ASN A 14 -2.44 3.22 -9.83
CA ASN A 14 -2.27 2.55 -11.12
C ASN A 14 -1.17 1.49 -11.04
N ALA A 15 -0.02 1.78 -10.41
CA ALA A 15 1.05 0.81 -10.22
C ALA A 15 0.56 -0.45 -9.48
N TYR A 16 -0.23 -0.28 -8.42
CA TYR A 16 -0.84 -1.40 -7.69
C TYR A 16 -1.86 -2.17 -8.53
N ARG A 17 -2.68 -1.50 -9.34
CA ARG A 17 -3.64 -2.16 -10.25
C ARG A 17 -2.94 -3.05 -11.29
N TYR A 18 -1.79 -2.64 -11.80
CA TYR A 18 -1.01 -3.38 -12.79
C TYR A 18 0.04 -4.32 -12.17
N ALA A 19 0.23 -4.28 -10.85
CA ALA A 19 1.17 -5.17 -10.18
C ALA A 19 0.71 -6.62 -10.37
N VAL A 20 1.53 -7.37 -11.10
CA VAL A 20 1.28 -8.77 -11.48
C VAL A 20 0.98 -9.64 -10.25
N ILE A 21 1.61 -9.36 -9.11
CA ILE A 21 1.39 -10.08 -7.85
C ILE A 21 -0.04 -9.90 -7.31
N LEU A 22 -0.67 -8.74 -7.52
CA LEU A 22 -2.06 -8.48 -7.15
C LEU A 22 -3.03 -9.01 -8.22
N GLN A 23 -2.68 -8.91 -9.50
CA GLN A 23 -3.51 -9.40 -10.61
C GLN A 23 -3.49 -10.93 -10.77
N GLN A 24 -2.38 -11.59 -10.48
CA GLN A 24 -2.24 -13.05 -10.63
C GLN A 24 -2.92 -13.84 -9.52
N SER A 25 -3.41 -13.19 -8.46
CA SER A 25 -4.35 -13.81 -7.52
C SER A 25 -5.59 -14.38 -8.22
N LEU A 26 -5.92 -13.88 -9.41
CA LEU A 26 -7.02 -14.35 -10.26
C LEU A 26 -6.60 -15.41 -11.30
N LYS A 27 -5.30 -15.61 -11.56
CA LYS A 27 -4.78 -16.45 -12.66
C LYS A 27 -3.93 -17.64 -12.21
N LEU A 28 -3.26 -17.56 -11.07
CA LEU A 28 -2.57 -18.68 -10.44
C LEU A 28 -3.55 -19.33 -9.45
N ASP A 29 -3.44 -20.65 -9.26
CA ASP A 29 -4.27 -21.41 -8.32
C ASP A 29 -4.32 -20.75 -6.92
N LYS A 30 -5.38 -21.06 -6.15
CA LYS A 30 -5.77 -20.46 -4.85
C LYS A 30 -4.63 -19.79 -4.07
N GLY A 31 -4.42 -18.50 -4.30
CA GLY A 31 -3.46 -17.70 -3.56
C GLY A 31 -3.67 -16.20 -3.78
N GLY A 32 -3.59 -15.44 -2.70
CA GLY A 32 -3.53 -13.98 -2.73
C GLY A 32 -2.20 -13.51 -2.15
N SER A 33 -1.82 -12.27 -2.45
CA SER A 33 -0.67 -11.61 -1.80
C SER A 33 -1.13 -10.34 -1.14
N THR A 34 -0.46 -9.96 -0.08
CA THR A 34 -0.53 -8.61 0.49
C THR A 34 0.62 -7.76 -0.04
N ALA A 35 0.51 -6.45 0.09
CA ALA A 35 1.58 -5.51 -0.24
C ALA A 35 1.48 -4.25 0.62
N VAL A 36 2.59 -3.85 1.23
CA VAL A 36 2.79 -2.54 1.86
C VAL A 36 4.00 -1.89 1.24
N THR A 37 3.88 -0.65 0.76
CA THR A 37 5.00 0.13 0.22
C THR A 37 5.07 1.49 0.87
N GLY A 38 6.23 1.83 1.43
CA GLY A 38 6.57 3.18 1.88
C GLY A 38 7.41 3.90 0.84
N ILE A 39 7.00 5.11 0.45
CA ILE A 39 7.71 5.93 -0.54
C ILE A 39 8.04 7.28 0.09
N LEU A 40 9.33 7.56 0.25
CA LEU A 40 9.80 8.85 0.78
C LEU A 40 10.12 9.81 -0.37
N ILE A 41 9.30 10.84 -0.52
CA ILE A 41 9.39 11.83 -1.58
C ILE A 41 10.14 13.05 -1.04
N HIS A 42 11.24 13.41 -1.71
CA HIS A 42 12.11 14.55 -1.37
C HIS A 42 12.59 14.56 0.08
N GLY A 43 12.69 13.39 0.72
CA GLY A 43 13.08 13.27 2.13
C GLY A 43 12.06 13.82 3.14
N GLN A 44 10.88 14.26 2.69
CA GLN A 44 9.95 15.06 3.51
C GLN A 44 8.55 14.45 3.61
N LYS A 45 8.05 13.85 2.53
CA LYS A 45 6.70 13.26 2.49
C LYS A 45 6.82 11.74 2.38
N LEU A 46 6.37 11.03 3.42
CA LEU A 46 6.22 9.57 3.37
C LEU A 46 4.80 9.23 2.92
N VAL A 47 4.67 8.50 1.81
CA VAL A 47 3.41 7.91 1.34
C VAL A 47 3.43 6.41 1.66
N VAL A 48 2.34 5.89 2.21
CA VAL A 48 2.17 4.46 2.48
C VAL A 48 1.00 3.95 1.63
N ALA A 49 1.27 2.97 0.78
CA ALA A 49 0.25 2.22 0.06
C ALA A 49 0.13 0.82 0.69
N ASN A 50 -1.10 0.39 0.99
CA ASN A 50 -1.39 -0.91 1.59
C ASN A 50 -2.50 -1.64 0.83
N VAL A 51 -2.30 -2.92 0.55
CA VAL A 51 -3.32 -3.85 0.06
C VAL A 51 -3.21 -5.16 0.84
N GLY A 52 -4.29 -5.53 1.53
CA GLY A 52 -4.38 -6.74 2.35
C GLY A 52 -4.27 -6.46 3.85
N ASP A 53 -3.95 -7.48 4.63
CA ASP A 53 -3.94 -7.46 6.10
C ASP A 53 -2.55 -7.14 6.71
N SER A 54 -1.56 -6.80 5.87
CA SER A 54 -0.27 -6.26 6.32
C SER A 54 -0.41 -4.84 6.89
N ARG A 55 0.62 -4.39 7.64
CA ARG A 55 0.61 -3.09 8.32
C ARG A 55 1.93 -2.32 8.25
N ALA A 56 1.83 -1.02 7.99
CA ALA A 56 2.91 -0.04 8.18
C ALA A 56 2.82 0.61 9.57
N VAL A 57 3.96 0.67 10.27
CA VAL A 57 4.10 1.33 11.57
C VAL A 57 5.40 2.15 11.55
N MET A 58 5.36 3.37 12.08
CA MET A 58 6.52 4.24 12.24
C MET A 58 6.78 4.51 13.71
N SER A 59 8.03 4.38 14.14
CA SER A 59 8.46 4.80 15.48
C SER A 59 8.86 6.27 15.47
N LYS A 60 8.29 7.07 16.35
CA LYS A 60 8.66 8.47 16.58
C LYS A 60 8.87 8.68 18.08
N ASN A 61 10.08 9.08 18.47
CA ASN A 61 10.46 9.28 19.87
C ASN A 61 10.18 8.05 20.76
N GLY A 62 10.41 6.84 20.23
CA GLY A 62 10.16 5.59 20.95
C GLY A 62 8.68 5.15 20.98
N VAL A 63 7.77 5.90 20.38
CA VAL A 63 6.34 5.58 20.31
C VAL A 63 5.98 5.08 18.92
N ALA A 64 5.27 3.95 18.85
CA ALA A 64 4.80 3.36 17.61
C ALA A 64 3.51 4.04 17.13
N HIS A 65 3.50 4.49 15.88
CA HIS A 65 2.36 5.09 15.20
C HIS A 65 1.98 4.26 13.98
N GLN A 66 0.74 3.77 13.93
CA GLN A 66 0.21 3.05 12.78
C GLN A 66 -0.01 4.00 11.61
N LEU A 67 0.47 3.61 10.42
CA LEU A 67 0.40 4.41 9.19
C LEU A 67 -0.53 3.83 8.12
N SER A 68 -0.96 2.58 8.27
CA SER A 68 -1.93 1.94 7.37
C SER A 68 -3.03 1.25 8.17
N VAL A 69 -4.19 1.04 7.54
CA VAL A 69 -5.27 0.23 8.09
C VAL A 69 -5.24 -1.13 7.39
N ASP A 70 -5.35 -2.22 8.14
CA ASP A 70 -5.43 -3.56 7.57
C ASP A 70 -6.78 -3.75 6.89
N HIS A 71 -6.78 -4.28 5.67
CA HIS A 71 -7.99 -4.61 4.94
C HIS A 71 -8.42 -6.04 5.30
N GLU A 72 -9.19 -6.16 6.38
CA GLU A 72 -9.79 -7.41 6.85
C GLU A 72 -11.33 -7.36 6.71
N PRO A 73 -12.00 -8.47 6.33
CA PRO A 73 -13.45 -8.49 6.09
C PRO A 73 -14.31 -8.00 7.26
N SER A 74 -13.83 -8.17 8.50
CA SER A 74 -14.53 -7.74 9.72
C SER A 74 -14.42 -6.24 10.00
N LYS A 75 -13.41 -5.55 9.45
CA LYS A 75 -13.17 -4.13 9.64
C LYS A 75 -13.85 -3.26 8.57
N GLU A 76 -14.24 -3.84 7.44
CA GLU A 76 -14.89 -3.13 6.31
C GLU A 76 -16.42 -2.98 6.43
N ARG A 77 -17.07 -3.71 7.35
CA ARG A 77 -18.54 -3.76 7.48
C ARG A 77 -19.16 -2.82 8.54
N ARG A 78 -18.49 -1.73 8.90
CA ARG A 78 -19.00 -0.81 9.93
C ARG A 78 -19.30 0.58 9.40
#